data_AF-A0A366HPQ7-F1
#
_entry.id   AF-A0A366HPQ7-F1
#
_cell.length_a   1.000
_cell.length_b   1.000
_cell.length_c   1.000
_cell.angle_alpha   90.00
_cell.angle_beta   90.00
_cell.angle_gamma   90.00
#
_symmetry.space_group_name_H-M   'P 1'
#
loop_
_entity.id
_entity.type
_entity.pdbx_description
1 polymer ?
#
loop_
_entity_poly.entity_id
_entity_poly.type
_entity_poly.pdbx_seq_one_letter_code
_entity_poly.pdbx_strand_id
1 'polypeptide(L)'
;MADNSFAVFNLGSQRVSGAVFSKARNGDLVLKAAAFAEMHGDPGVEATRLPQLRVAVLELADKLRLKGKDVWYAIAGHVVFTRFVKLPPFDEDKADQIVEFEARQNVPFPINEVIWDYEFIGPKSGGEREVALVAIKADALNDVNDQVEAGGVKSVGVDLAPLAVYNAFRYSYPDVDGSALIVDLGAKSTNLIFVENDRVFTRNILVGGSTVTGAISKELGLAFGDAENAKRTQGYVAPGGAYEPNPDEMVDAMAKIMRNTMTRLHGEIVRTMNYYRAQQGGTPPQRIFLCGGGAQTSMVAEFFQEKFNLPVEVLNPLRGVQMDRSANQAEATANAPSMGELVGLALRHAGAAPVQVELIPDAVSTRRDSAKRAPFLVLATVCSLLALLVGVFYFKRANTLVQEKIDAQSKELAELKDYESVISDQDKQLKLLAQQSSQLEQAVNDRSYWVKLLGELNNRFDTDFMWLTMIEVLKGDSSITPPLLSGGAPTPTPSAPVTPVTAAAKDGAPPAPPQFQLSVRGLYRKNEEKGPAVVYDYFNKLKEAKDVFVAPPPDVKPEVNTGLEDDRYAYDFKFRMPLVQGMKFEK
;
A
#
# COMPACT_ATOMS: atom_id res chain seq x y z
N MET A 1 -29.72 -2.64 27.65
CA MET A 1 -30.06 -2.96 26.24
C MET A 1 -29.72 -1.74 25.44
N ALA A 2 -28.97 -1.86 24.33
CA ALA A 2 -28.73 -0.71 23.47
C ALA A 2 -30.09 -0.14 23.04
N ASP A 3 -30.29 1.16 23.25
CA ASP A 3 -31.51 1.84 22.85
C ASP A 3 -31.56 1.84 21.32
N ASN A 4 -32.32 0.90 20.74
CA ASN A 4 -32.49 0.77 19.28
C ASN A 4 -33.46 1.83 18.75
N SER A 5 -33.33 3.04 19.29
CA SER A 5 -34.10 4.20 18.91
C SER A 5 -33.48 4.86 17.69
N PHE A 6 -34.32 5.34 16.79
CA PHE A 6 -33.91 6.08 15.62
C PHE A 6 -34.76 7.34 15.49
N ALA A 7 -34.16 8.40 14.95
CA ALA A 7 -34.77 9.71 14.84
C ALA A 7 -35.10 10.03 13.39
N VAL A 8 -36.25 10.67 13.19
CA VAL A 8 -36.76 11.04 11.88
C VAL A 8 -37.30 12.47 11.90
N PHE A 9 -36.99 13.24 10.87
CA PHE A 9 -37.46 14.62 10.69
C PHE A 9 -38.32 14.80 9.43
N ASN A 10 -39.28 15.71 9.49
CA ASN A 10 -40.00 16.23 8.34
C ASN A 10 -39.63 17.71 8.15
N LEU A 11 -39.05 18.05 6.99
CA LEU A 11 -38.58 19.41 6.69
C LEU A 11 -39.69 20.22 5.99
N GLY A 12 -40.80 20.44 6.69
CA GLY A 12 -41.91 21.25 6.20
C GLY A 12 -41.52 22.72 6.00
N SER A 13 -42.29 23.45 5.18
CA SER A 13 -41.93 24.83 4.80
C SER A 13 -42.27 25.91 5.83
N GLN A 14 -43.13 25.62 6.81
CA GLN A 14 -43.46 26.52 7.93
C GLN A 14 -43.31 25.84 9.30
N ARG A 15 -43.01 24.54 9.31
CA ARG A 15 -42.82 23.75 10.53
C ARG A 15 -41.85 22.62 10.22
N VAL A 16 -40.85 22.43 11.09
CA VAL A 16 -40.02 21.23 11.11
C VAL A 16 -40.54 20.35 12.23
N SER A 17 -40.86 19.11 11.91
CA SER A 17 -41.36 18.13 12.87
C SER A 17 -40.31 17.04 13.07
N GLY A 18 -40.19 16.52 14.29
CA GLY A 18 -39.28 15.42 14.58
C GLY A 18 -39.87 14.43 15.55
N ALA A 19 -39.47 13.17 15.40
CA ALA A 19 -39.86 12.12 16.31
C ALA A 19 -38.73 11.12 16.52
N VAL A 20 -38.71 10.51 17.69
CA VAL A 20 -37.86 9.38 18.04
C VAL A 20 -38.74 8.16 18.15
N PHE A 21 -38.43 7.15 17.36
CA PHE A 21 -39.13 5.86 17.36
C PHE A 21 -38.19 4.75 17.82
N SER A 22 -38.77 3.64 18.24
CA SER A 22 -38.07 2.37 18.44
C SER A 22 -38.95 1.23 17.94
N LYS A 23 -38.37 0.04 17.76
CA LYS A 23 -39.10 -1.15 17.31
C LYS A 23 -39.44 -2.04 18.51
N ALA A 24 -40.72 -2.36 18.69
CA ALA A 24 -41.17 -3.34 19.65
C ALA A 24 -40.76 -4.76 19.22
N ARG A 25 -40.83 -5.74 20.14
CA ARG A 25 -40.45 -7.14 19.85
C ARG A 25 -41.33 -7.79 18.78
N ASN A 26 -42.59 -7.36 18.67
CA ASN A 26 -43.53 -7.84 17.66
C ASN A 26 -43.35 -7.13 16.29
N GLY A 27 -42.44 -6.16 16.20
CA GLY A 27 -42.16 -5.42 14.98
C GLY A 27 -42.84 -4.06 14.87
N ASP A 28 -43.78 -3.74 15.76
CA ASP A 28 -44.50 -2.45 15.73
C ASP A 28 -43.59 -1.27 16.07
N LEU A 29 -43.99 -0.09 15.58
CA LEU A 29 -43.37 1.15 15.96
C LEU A 29 -43.83 1.60 17.35
N VAL A 30 -42.87 2.07 18.14
CA VAL A 30 -43.11 2.71 19.45
C VAL A 30 -42.62 4.15 19.36
N LEU A 31 -43.53 5.12 19.49
CA LEU A 31 -43.18 6.54 19.60
C LEU A 31 -42.64 6.83 21.00
N LYS A 32 -41.40 7.32 21.07
CA LYS A 32 -40.70 7.66 22.32
C LYS A 32 -40.84 9.14 22.67
N ALA A 33 -40.73 9.99 21.66
CA ALA A 33 -40.85 11.43 21.76
C ALA A 33 -41.22 12.02 20.40
N ALA A 34 -41.96 13.13 20.41
CA ALA A 34 -42.20 13.96 19.24
C ALA A 34 -42.02 15.43 19.65
N ALA A 35 -41.55 16.26 18.73
CA ALA A 35 -41.40 17.69 18.93
C ALA A 35 -41.56 18.43 17.61
N PHE A 36 -41.87 19.72 17.72
CA PHE A 36 -42.17 20.59 16.59
C PHE A 36 -41.46 21.94 16.77
N ALA A 37 -40.97 22.50 15.68
CA ALA A 37 -40.37 23.83 15.62
C ALA A 37 -41.02 24.63 14.48
N GLU A 38 -41.58 25.80 14.80
CA GLU A 38 -42.31 26.64 13.86
C GLU A 38 -41.35 27.60 13.13
N MET A 39 -41.61 27.84 11.85
CA MET A 39 -40.92 28.86 11.05
C MET A 39 -41.93 29.93 10.66
N HIS A 40 -41.81 31.12 11.25
CA HIS A 40 -42.76 32.21 11.10
C HIS A 40 -42.61 33.01 9.80
N GLY A 41 -41.57 32.74 9.00
CA GLY A 41 -41.37 33.41 7.72
C GLY A 41 -42.38 32.99 6.65
N ASP A 42 -42.55 33.83 5.64
CA ASP A 42 -43.29 33.47 4.44
C ASP A 42 -42.50 32.42 3.64
N PRO A 43 -43.01 31.18 3.46
CA PRO A 43 -42.33 30.14 2.68
C PRO A 43 -42.23 30.46 1.18
N GLY A 44 -42.90 31.50 0.70
CA GLY A 44 -42.71 32.08 -0.62
C GLY A 44 -41.38 32.81 -0.80
N VAL A 45 -40.75 33.27 0.30
CA VAL A 45 -39.49 34.04 0.26
C VAL A 45 -38.29 33.11 0.43
N GLU A 46 -37.76 32.61 -0.71
CA GLU A 46 -36.73 31.57 -0.73
C GLU A 46 -35.43 31.94 0.00
N ALA A 47 -35.01 33.21 -0.06
CA ALA A 47 -33.77 33.68 0.55
C ALA A 47 -33.72 33.46 2.08
N THR A 48 -34.87 33.40 2.74
CA THR A 48 -34.95 33.24 4.20
C THR A 48 -35.15 31.79 4.64
N ARG A 49 -35.42 30.87 3.70
CA ARG A 49 -35.85 29.50 3.99
C ARG A 49 -34.76 28.65 4.63
N LEU A 50 -33.57 28.60 4.03
CA LEU A 50 -32.47 27.77 4.54
C LEU A 50 -31.97 28.21 5.93
N PRO A 51 -31.77 29.53 6.20
CA PRO A 51 -31.44 29.97 7.55
C PRO A 51 -32.50 29.62 8.59
N GLN A 52 -33.80 29.78 8.27
CA GLN A 52 -34.88 29.41 9.18
C GLN A 52 -34.93 27.89 9.42
N LEU A 53 -34.73 27.09 8.36
CA LEU A 53 -34.64 25.64 8.47
C LEU A 53 -33.55 25.23 9.45
N ARG A 54 -32.35 25.82 9.35
CA ARG A 54 -31.25 25.54 10.28
C ARG A 54 -31.62 25.84 11.73
N VAL A 55 -32.24 27.00 11.99
CA VAL A 55 -32.69 27.38 13.35
C VAL A 55 -33.73 26.40 13.88
N ALA A 56 -34.71 26.04 13.07
CA ALA A 56 -35.75 25.09 13.45
C ALA A 56 -35.20 23.67 13.70
N VAL A 57 -34.25 23.20 12.88
CA VAL A 57 -33.57 21.91 13.10
C VAL A 57 -32.74 21.93 14.38
N LEU A 58 -32.03 23.03 14.67
CA LEU A 58 -31.28 23.17 15.91
C LEU A 58 -32.19 23.11 17.14
N GLU A 59 -33.29 23.86 17.12
CA GLU A 59 -34.30 23.84 18.18
C GLU A 59 -34.88 22.43 18.38
N LEU A 60 -35.21 21.76 17.28
CA LEU A 60 -35.76 20.40 17.30
C LEU A 60 -34.75 19.38 17.84
N ALA A 61 -33.49 19.48 17.42
CA ALA A 61 -32.41 18.63 17.90
C ALA A 61 -32.16 18.82 19.40
N ASP A 62 -32.27 20.04 19.91
CA ASP A 62 -32.17 20.33 21.35
C ASP A 62 -33.37 19.78 22.13
N LYS A 63 -34.61 20.01 21.66
CA LYS A 63 -35.84 19.48 22.28
C LYS A 63 -35.83 17.96 22.39
N LEU A 64 -35.35 17.27 21.36
CA LEU A 64 -35.30 15.80 21.30
C LEU A 64 -33.97 15.20 21.78
N ARG A 65 -32.99 16.03 22.17
CA ARG A 65 -31.64 15.62 22.61
C ARG A 65 -30.89 14.77 21.57
N LEU A 66 -30.97 15.19 20.30
CA LEU A 66 -30.42 14.49 19.14
C LEU A 66 -29.06 14.99 18.68
N LYS A 67 -28.37 15.82 19.47
CA LYS A 67 -27.06 16.37 19.08
C LYS A 67 -26.04 15.26 18.78
N GLY A 68 -25.50 15.27 17.56
CA GLY A 68 -24.56 14.29 17.03
C GLY A 68 -25.15 12.92 16.71
N LYS A 69 -26.48 12.76 16.76
CA LYS A 69 -27.20 11.52 16.44
C LYS A 69 -27.55 11.44 14.97
N ASP A 70 -27.71 10.22 14.50
CA ASP A 70 -28.13 9.90 13.14
C ASP A 70 -29.63 10.15 12.97
N VAL A 71 -30.00 10.84 11.89
CA VAL A 71 -31.37 11.24 11.57
C VAL A 71 -31.68 10.97 10.10
N TRP A 72 -32.83 10.35 9.84
CA TRP A 72 -33.45 10.32 8.52
C TRP A 72 -34.37 11.52 8.35
N TYR A 73 -34.46 12.12 7.17
CA TYR A 73 -35.43 13.21 6.97
C TYR A 73 -36.17 13.14 5.66
N ALA A 74 -37.39 13.69 5.66
CA ALA A 74 -38.23 13.80 4.48
C ALA A 74 -38.06 15.18 3.86
N ILE A 75 -37.96 15.23 2.53
CA ILE A 75 -38.04 16.48 1.78
C ILE A 75 -39.42 16.65 1.14
N ALA A 76 -39.85 17.91 1.01
CA ALA A 76 -41.16 18.23 0.45
C ALA A 76 -41.30 17.81 -1.02
N GLY A 77 -42.48 17.31 -1.40
CA GLY A 77 -42.72 16.81 -2.75
C GLY A 77 -42.58 17.84 -3.88
N HIS A 78 -42.71 19.14 -3.60
CA HIS A 78 -42.63 20.18 -4.64
C HIS A 78 -41.22 20.50 -5.13
N VAL A 79 -40.16 20.11 -4.39
CA VAL A 79 -38.76 20.31 -4.82
C VAL A 79 -38.19 19.09 -5.52
N VAL A 80 -38.95 17.99 -5.56
CA VAL A 80 -38.52 16.72 -6.13
C VAL A 80 -39.36 16.45 -7.38
N PHE A 81 -38.69 16.12 -8.47
CA PHE A 81 -39.33 15.66 -9.68
C PHE A 81 -39.73 14.20 -9.50
N THR A 82 -41.01 13.88 -9.67
CA THR A 82 -41.52 12.51 -9.61
C THR A 82 -42.25 12.18 -10.91
N ARG A 83 -41.94 11.03 -11.50
CA ARG A 83 -42.56 10.57 -12.74
C ARG A 83 -42.77 9.06 -12.73
N PHE A 84 -43.96 8.65 -13.12
CA PHE A 84 -44.32 7.25 -13.26
C PHE A 84 -44.16 6.86 -14.72
N VAL A 85 -43.35 5.84 -14.99
CA VAL A 85 -43.02 5.36 -16.34
C VAL A 85 -43.37 3.88 -16.42
N LYS A 86 -44.05 3.50 -17.50
CA LYS A 86 -44.26 2.11 -17.84
C LYS A 86 -43.08 1.60 -18.64
N LEU A 87 -42.47 0.53 -18.15
CA LEU A 87 -41.32 -0.10 -18.79
C LEU A 87 -41.79 -1.15 -19.81
N PRO A 88 -41.11 -1.27 -20.96
CA PRO A 88 -41.33 -2.39 -21.86
C PRO A 88 -40.95 -3.72 -21.17
N PRO A 89 -41.36 -4.88 -21.69
CA PRO A 89 -40.92 -6.16 -21.15
C PRO A 89 -39.39 -6.30 -21.13
N PHE A 90 -38.83 -6.76 -20.01
CA PHE A 90 -37.40 -6.94 -19.83
C PHE A 90 -37.06 -8.15 -18.96
N ASP A 91 -35.82 -8.63 -19.10
CA ASP A 91 -35.22 -9.62 -18.21
C ASP A 91 -34.78 -8.93 -16.91
N GLU A 92 -35.07 -9.50 -15.73
CA GLU A 92 -34.82 -8.85 -14.43
C GLU A 92 -33.34 -8.52 -14.17
N ASP A 93 -32.39 -9.20 -14.83
CA ASP A 93 -30.96 -8.87 -14.79
C ASP A 93 -30.60 -7.56 -15.51
N LYS A 94 -31.49 -7.07 -16.39
CA LYS A 94 -31.34 -5.81 -17.13
C LYS A 94 -32.21 -4.68 -16.57
N ALA A 95 -32.94 -4.93 -15.50
CA ALA A 95 -33.88 -3.97 -14.90
C ALA A 95 -33.22 -2.59 -14.68
N ASP A 96 -32.07 -2.57 -14.02
CA ASP A 96 -31.36 -1.33 -13.65
C ASP A 96 -30.91 -0.54 -14.89
N GLN A 97 -30.43 -1.22 -15.94
CA GLN A 97 -29.97 -0.58 -17.17
C GLN A 97 -31.13 0.08 -17.94
N ILE A 98 -32.29 -0.58 -17.95
CA ILE A 98 -33.49 -0.07 -18.61
C ILE A 98 -34.07 1.10 -17.83
N VAL A 99 -34.13 0.99 -16.51
CA VAL A 99 -34.56 2.09 -15.65
C VAL A 99 -33.64 3.29 -15.80
N GLU A 100 -32.31 3.08 -15.84
CA GLU A 100 -31.36 4.18 -16.07
C GLU A 100 -31.55 4.84 -17.44
N PHE A 101 -31.81 4.06 -18.49
CA PHE A 101 -32.12 4.59 -19.81
C PHE A 101 -33.40 5.44 -19.81
N GLU A 102 -34.47 4.94 -19.19
CA GLU A 102 -35.73 5.67 -19.05
C GLU A 102 -35.57 6.92 -18.18
N ALA A 103 -34.79 6.85 -17.10
CA ALA A 103 -34.48 8.00 -16.25
C ALA A 103 -33.81 9.12 -17.04
N ARG A 104 -32.82 8.80 -17.89
CA ARG A 104 -32.15 9.80 -18.74
C ARG A 104 -33.08 10.48 -19.74
N GLN A 105 -34.16 9.82 -20.18
CA GLN A 105 -35.14 10.41 -21.10
C GLN A 105 -36.23 11.21 -20.40
N ASN A 106 -36.60 10.80 -19.20
CA ASN A 106 -37.77 11.33 -18.49
C ASN A 106 -37.43 12.39 -17.43
N VAL A 107 -36.20 12.39 -16.90
CA VAL A 107 -35.73 13.41 -15.96
C VAL A 107 -35.35 14.67 -16.75
N PRO A 108 -35.90 15.85 -16.40
CA PRO A 108 -35.72 17.09 -17.18
C PRO A 108 -34.36 17.77 -16.98
N PHE A 109 -33.40 17.07 -16.36
CA PHE A 109 -32.07 17.58 -16.01
C PHE A 109 -31.02 16.53 -16.41
N PRO A 110 -29.75 16.94 -16.63
CA PRO A 110 -28.66 15.99 -16.85
C PRO A 110 -28.55 15.02 -15.66
N ILE A 111 -28.46 13.72 -15.96
CA ILE A 111 -28.49 12.66 -14.93
C ILE A 111 -27.32 12.76 -13.93
N ASN A 112 -26.21 13.40 -14.34
CA ASN A 112 -25.02 13.66 -13.54
C ASN A 112 -25.12 14.91 -12.64
N GLU A 113 -26.16 15.74 -12.80
CA GLU A 113 -26.43 16.94 -11.99
C GLU A 113 -27.57 16.71 -10.99
N VAL A 114 -28.13 15.50 -10.95
CA VAL A 114 -29.25 15.13 -10.10
C VAL A 114 -28.89 13.95 -9.22
N ILE A 115 -29.44 13.98 -8.01
CA ILE A 115 -29.55 12.82 -7.14
C ILE A 115 -30.91 12.22 -7.41
N TRP A 116 -30.94 10.97 -7.82
CA TRP A 116 -32.15 10.28 -8.21
C TRP A 116 -32.15 8.84 -7.72
N ASP A 117 -33.36 8.30 -7.59
CA ASP A 117 -33.60 6.91 -7.26
C ASP A 117 -34.95 6.48 -7.87
N TYR A 118 -35.26 5.19 -7.79
CA TYR A 118 -36.48 4.64 -8.33
C TYR A 118 -37.09 3.55 -7.47
N GLU A 119 -38.39 3.33 -7.65
CA GLU A 119 -39.07 2.19 -7.04
C GLU A 119 -40.04 1.55 -8.04
N PHE A 120 -40.06 0.22 -8.08
CA PHE A 120 -41.07 -0.51 -8.85
C PHE A 120 -42.42 -0.47 -8.15
N ILE A 121 -43.47 -0.09 -8.88
CA ILE A 121 -44.81 0.09 -8.34
C ILE A 121 -45.71 -1.07 -8.78
N GLY A 122 -46.49 -1.61 -7.84
CA GLY A 122 -47.43 -2.70 -8.08
C GLY A 122 -46.79 -4.10 -8.13
N PRO A 123 -47.60 -5.14 -8.45
CA PRO A 123 -47.16 -6.52 -8.38
C PRO A 123 -46.15 -6.88 -9.48
N LYS A 124 -45.20 -7.77 -9.16
CA LYS A 124 -44.19 -8.25 -10.13
C LYS A 124 -44.79 -9.05 -11.30
N SER A 125 -46.03 -9.53 -11.20
CA SER A 125 -46.69 -10.37 -12.19
C SER A 125 -47.58 -9.55 -13.14
N GLY A 126 -47.01 -9.15 -14.27
CA GLY A 126 -47.68 -8.43 -15.36
C GLY A 126 -46.64 -8.00 -16.38
N GLY A 127 -46.92 -8.14 -17.68
CA GLY A 127 -45.93 -7.89 -18.74
C GLY A 127 -45.39 -6.45 -18.80
N GLU A 128 -46.14 -5.47 -18.28
CA GLU A 128 -45.70 -4.07 -18.13
C GLU A 128 -45.42 -3.79 -16.64
N ARG A 129 -44.16 -3.46 -16.31
CA ARG A 129 -43.75 -2.99 -14.97
C ARG A 129 -43.82 -1.46 -14.93
N GLU A 130 -44.44 -0.89 -13.90
CA GLU A 130 -44.41 0.55 -13.67
C GLU A 130 -43.28 0.89 -12.70
N VAL A 131 -42.55 1.97 -12.96
CA VAL A 131 -41.49 2.49 -12.11
C VAL A 131 -41.77 3.95 -11.75
N ALA A 132 -41.62 4.30 -10.48
CA ALA A 132 -41.62 5.67 -10.00
C ALA A 132 -40.17 6.18 -10.00
N LEU A 133 -39.86 7.12 -10.89
CA LEU A 133 -38.59 7.83 -10.92
C LEU A 133 -38.69 9.07 -10.04
N VAL A 134 -37.69 9.27 -9.19
CA VAL A 134 -37.63 10.40 -8.26
C VAL A 134 -36.27 11.08 -8.40
N ALA A 135 -36.25 12.39 -8.66
CA ALA A 135 -35.01 13.13 -8.92
C ALA A 135 -35.04 14.54 -8.32
N ILE A 136 -33.91 15.01 -7.80
CA ILE A 136 -33.68 16.36 -7.32
C ILE A 136 -32.30 16.84 -7.77
N LYS A 137 -32.14 18.14 -8.04
CA LYS A 137 -30.80 18.71 -8.30
C LYS A 137 -29.87 18.46 -7.13
N ALA A 138 -28.64 18.02 -7.40
CA ALA A 138 -27.66 17.68 -6.37
C ALA A 138 -27.43 18.87 -5.42
N ASP A 139 -27.16 20.06 -5.96
CA ASP A 139 -26.95 21.29 -5.19
C ASP A 139 -28.13 21.59 -4.24
N ALA A 140 -29.37 21.45 -4.72
CA ALA A 140 -30.55 21.74 -3.92
C ALA A 140 -30.72 20.77 -2.74
N LEU A 141 -30.39 19.48 -2.93
CA LEU A 141 -30.43 18.51 -1.84
C LEU A 141 -29.26 18.70 -0.87
N ASN A 142 -28.07 18.98 -1.40
CA ASN A 142 -26.87 19.22 -0.60
C ASN A 142 -27.01 20.47 0.28
N ASP A 143 -27.55 21.58 -0.26
CA ASP A 143 -27.83 22.81 0.51
C ASP A 143 -28.76 22.53 1.71
N VAL A 144 -29.81 21.74 1.50
CA VAL A 144 -30.74 21.32 2.55
C VAL A 144 -30.02 20.44 3.58
N ASN A 145 -29.24 19.45 3.11
CA ASN A 145 -28.49 18.55 3.97
C ASN A 145 -27.48 19.32 4.86
N ASP A 146 -26.81 20.32 4.30
CA ASP A 146 -25.86 21.16 5.03
C ASP A 146 -26.54 21.94 6.15
N GLN A 147 -27.76 22.45 5.94
CA GLN A 147 -28.53 23.08 7.01
C GLN A 147 -28.97 22.09 8.10
N VAL A 148 -29.32 20.87 7.72
CA VAL A 148 -29.68 19.80 8.66
C VAL A 148 -28.47 19.43 9.53
N GLU A 149 -27.29 19.21 8.93
CA GLU A 149 -26.07 18.88 9.67
C GLU A 149 -25.56 20.07 10.51
N ALA A 150 -25.67 21.30 9.99
CA ALA A 150 -25.36 22.52 10.75
C ALA A 150 -26.34 22.78 11.90
N GLY A 151 -27.51 22.13 11.90
CA GLY A 151 -28.45 22.05 13.01
C GLY A 151 -28.02 21.09 14.12
N GLY A 152 -26.90 20.38 13.95
CA GLY A 152 -26.27 19.59 14.99
C GLY A 152 -26.61 18.10 14.99
N VAL A 153 -27.29 17.59 13.96
CA VAL A 153 -27.55 16.15 13.74
C VAL A 153 -26.67 15.59 12.61
N LYS A 154 -26.65 14.28 12.43
CA LYS A 154 -25.97 13.63 11.31
C LYS A 154 -27.01 13.07 10.37
N SER A 155 -27.01 13.52 9.11
CA SER A 155 -27.88 12.96 8.10
C SER A 155 -27.42 11.54 7.75
N VAL A 156 -28.36 10.59 7.70
CA VAL A 156 -28.07 9.22 7.26
C VAL A 156 -28.83 8.79 6.01
N GLY A 157 -29.90 9.47 5.64
CA GLY A 157 -30.69 9.16 4.45
C GLY A 157 -31.86 10.12 4.29
N VAL A 158 -32.31 10.31 3.05
CA VAL A 158 -33.40 11.24 2.71
C VAL A 158 -34.50 10.50 1.97
N ASP A 159 -35.73 10.76 2.37
CA ASP A 159 -36.94 10.23 1.74
C ASP A 159 -37.80 11.37 1.17
N LEU A 160 -38.77 11.00 0.36
CA LEU A 160 -39.77 11.87 -0.23
C LEU A 160 -41.05 11.88 0.63
N ALA A 161 -41.47 13.06 1.09
CA ALA A 161 -42.64 13.23 1.95
C ALA A 161 -43.92 12.48 1.49
N PRO A 162 -44.40 12.58 0.23
CA PRO A 162 -45.60 11.86 -0.19
C PRO A 162 -45.46 10.33 -0.17
N LEU A 163 -44.28 9.77 -0.39
CA LEU A 163 -44.05 8.32 -0.29
C LEU A 163 -43.97 7.85 1.16
N ALA A 164 -43.44 8.69 2.04
CA ALA A 164 -43.52 8.46 3.47
C ALA A 164 -44.97 8.44 3.97
N VAL A 165 -45.80 9.41 3.57
CA VAL A 165 -47.23 9.42 3.91
C VAL A 165 -47.94 8.16 3.38
N TYR A 166 -47.60 7.72 2.16
CA TYR A 166 -48.09 6.45 1.63
C TYR A 166 -47.74 5.26 2.54
N ASN A 167 -46.48 5.15 2.96
CA ASN A 167 -46.03 4.09 3.87
C ASN A 167 -46.77 4.14 5.21
N ALA A 168 -46.95 5.32 5.79
CA ALA A 168 -47.71 5.50 7.03
C ALA A 168 -49.18 5.12 6.87
N PHE A 169 -49.80 5.47 5.75
CA PHE A 169 -51.19 5.09 5.43
C PHE A 169 -51.36 3.58 5.36
N ARG A 170 -50.47 2.88 4.64
CA ARG A 170 -50.50 1.42 4.51
C ARG A 170 -50.36 0.69 5.85
N TYR A 171 -49.55 1.24 6.76
CA TYR A 171 -49.40 0.70 8.10
C TYR A 171 -50.61 0.99 9.00
N SER A 172 -51.13 2.22 8.92
CA SER A 172 -52.19 2.71 9.82
C SER A 172 -53.59 2.24 9.42
N TYR A 173 -53.81 1.98 8.13
CA TYR A 173 -55.10 1.62 7.54
C TYR A 173 -54.99 0.36 6.67
N PRO A 174 -54.53 -0.78 7.23
CA PRO A 174 -54.42 -2.03 6.47
C PRO A 174 -55.79 -2.63 6.08
N ASP A 175 -56.86 -2.13 6.69
CA ASP A 175 -58.25 -2.48 6.48
C ASP A 175 -58.94 -1.67 5.37
N VAL A 176 -58.28 -0.66 4.83
CA VAL A 176 -58.83 0.15 3.73
C VAL A 176 -58.47 -0.48 2.40
N ASP A 177 -59.44 -1.21 1.86
CA ASP A 177 -59.41 -1.75 0.50
C ASP A 177 -59.94 -0.75 -0.54
N GLY A 178 -59.57 -0.95 -1.81
CA GLY A 178 -60.03 -0.14 -2.93
C GLY A 178 -59.19 1.12 -3.19
N SER A 179 -59.74 2.05 -3.97
CA SER A 179 -59.08 3.30 -4.35
C SER A 179 -59.35 4.41 -3.33
N ALA A 180 -58.28 4.99 -2.78
CA ALA A 180 -58.33 6.10 -1.85
C ALA A 180 -57.42 7.24 -2.34
N LEU A 181 -57.79 8.47 -1.98
CA LEU A 181 -56.97 9.65 -2.22
C LEU A 181 -56.54 10.25 -0.89
N ILE A 182 -55.25 10.33 -0.64
CA ILE A 182 -54.71 11.09 0.49
C ILE A 182 -54.35 12.48 -0.02
N VAL A 183 -54.85 13.50 0.67
CA VAL A 183 -54.59 14.92 0.42
C VAL A 183 -53.78 15.46 1.58
N ASP A 184 -52.47 15.53 1.38
CA ASP A 184 -51.53 16.11 2.34
C ASP A 184 -51.46 17.63 2.13
N LEU A 185 -52.16 18.35 3.01
CA LEU A 185 -52.29 19.80 3.00
C LEU A 185 -51.11 20.44 3.74
N GLY A 186 -50.00 20.61 3.02
CA GLY A 186 -48.81 21.29 3.50
C GLY A 186 -48.91 22.83 3.47
N ALA A 187 -47.86 23.48 3.96
CA ALA A 187 -47.75 24.94 3.96
C ALA A 187 -47.59 25.51 2.55
N LYS A 188 -46.56 25.11 1.81
CA LYS A 188 -46.25 25.66 0.46
C LYS A 188 -47.00 24.94 -0.66
N SER A 189 -47.31 23.66 -0.49
CA SER A 189 -47.92 22.82 -1.51
C SER A 189 -48.82 21.75 -0.89
N THR A 190 -49.69 21.18 -1.71
CA THR A 190 -50.54 20.03 -1.37
C THR A 190 -50.05 18.81 -2.16
N ASN A 191 -49.80 17.68 -1.49
CA ASN A 191 -49.51 16.42 -2.16
C ASN A 191 -50.78 15.58 -2.30
N LEU A 192 -51.03 15.08 -3.51
CA LEU A 192 -52.09 14.14 -3.80
C LEU A 192 -51.47 12.76 -3.98
N ILE A 193 -51.88 11.81 -3.15
CA ILE A 193 -51.36 10.44 -3.15
C ILE A 193 -52.54 9.52 -3.39
N PHE A 194 -52.59 8.95 -4.58
CA PHE A 194 -53.58 7.96 -4.98
C PHE A 194 -53.08 6.59 -4.55
N VAL A 195 -53.93 5.86 -3.84
CA VAL A 195 -53.64 4.53 -3.30
C VAL A 195 -54.69 3.57 -3.84
N GLU A 196 -54.25 2.55 -4.57
CA GLU A 196 -55.11 1.53 -5.15
C GLU A 196 -54.34 0.22 -5.07
N ASN A 197 -54.68 -0.72 -4.15
CA ASN A 197 -53.98 -1.99 -3.82
C ASN A 197 -52.54 -2.11 -4.35
N ASP A 198 -51.49 -2.11 -3.55
CA ASP A 198 -50.06 -2.08 -3.95
C ASP A 198 -49.59 -0.99 -4.95
N ARG A 199 -50.47 -0.30 -5.68
CA ARG A 199 -50.12 0.83 -6.55
C ARG A 199 -50.23 2.16 -5.80
N VAL A 200 -49.27 3.03 -6.07
CA VAL A 200 -49.26 4.42 -5.61
C VAL A 200 -48.99 5.34 -6.79
N PHE A 201 -49.69 6.47 -6.84
CA PHE A 201 -49.38 7.57 -7.75
C PHE A 201 -49.40 8.87 -6.97
N THR A 202 -48.40 9.73 -7.19
CA THR A 202 -48.30 11.00 -6.48
C THR A 202 -48.26 12.17 -7.45
N ARG A 203 -48.89 13.28 -7.06
CA ARG A 203 -48.80 14.55 -7.76
C ARG A 203 -48.79 15.71 -6.77
N ASN A 204 -47.92 16.67 -7.00
CA ASN A 204 -47.88 17.90 -6.21
C ASN A 204 -48.70 19.03 -6.86
N ILE A 205 -49.42 19.80 -6.05
CA ILE A 205 -50.08 21.06 -6.42
C ILE A 205 -49.45 22.19 -5.61
N LEU A 206 -49.02 23.27 -6.28
CA LEU A 206 -48.44 24.47 -5.66
C LEU A 206 -49.50 25.39 -5.03
N VAL A 207 -50.41 24.81 -4.26
CA VAL A 207 -51.41 25.51 -3.45
C VAL A 207 -51.36 24.86 -2.07
N GLY A 208 -51.08 25.64 -1.04
CA GLY A 208 -50.98 25.17 0.34
C GLY A 208 -51.48 26.20 1.35
N GLY A 209 -51.28 25.91 2.63
CA GLY A 209 -51.69 26.79 3.73
C GLY A 209 -51.12 28.21 3.67
N SER A 210 -49.92 28.42 3.12
CA SER A 210 -49.32 29.74 2.97
C SER A 210 -50.01 30.58 1.91
N THR A 211 -50.67 29.95 0.93
CA THR A 211 -51.49 30.66 -0.05
C THR A 211 -52.72 31.28 0.61
N VAL A 212 -53.28 30.59 1.61
CA VAL A 212 -54.36 31.12 2.45
C VAL A 212 -53.84 32.28 3.31
N THR A 213 -52.72 32.08 4.00
CA THR A 213 -52.09 33.09 4.85
C THR A 213 -51.74 34.37 4.07
N GLY A 214 -51.15 34.24 2.89
CA GLY A 214 -50.83 35.36 2.02
C GLY A 214 -52.08 36.12 1.52
N ALA A 215 -53.17 35.40 1.24
CA ALA A 215 -54.44 36.04 0.88
C ALA A 215 -55.05 36.81 2.06
N ILE A 216 -55.04 36.24 3.26
CA ILE A 216 -55.47 36.90 4.50
C ILE A 216 -54.62 38.15 4.77
N SER A 217 -53.30 38.02 4.70
CA SER A 217 -52.35 39.13 4.89
C SER A 217 -52.64 40.28 3.92
N LYS A 218 -52.87 39.97 2.64
CA LYS A 218 -53.14 40.99 1.61
C LYS A 218 -54.51 41.66 1.77
N GLU A 219 -55.56 40.88 2.03
CA GLU A 219 -56.93 41.40 2.06
C GLU A 219 -57.28 42.09 3.40
N LEU A 220 -56.72 41.62 4.51
CA LEU A 220 -56.95 42.19 5.84
C LEU A 220 -55.83 43.16 6.29
N GLY A 221 -54.78 43.35 5.49
CA GLY A 221 -53.67 44.24 5.81
C GLY A 221 -52.81 43.79 7.00
N LEU A 222 -52.79 42.50 7.30
CA LEU A 222 -52.04 41.92 8.41
C LEU A 222 -50.61 41.53 7.98
N ALA A 223 -49.65 41.59 8.91
CA ALA A 223 -48.35 40.97 8.68
C ALA A 223 -48.51 39.44 8.51
N PHE A 224 -47.63 38.81 7.74
CA PHE A 224 -47.77 37.38 7.40
C PHE A 224 -47.87 36.47 8.64
N GLY A 225 -47.07 36.73 9.68
CA GLY A 225 -47.11 35.97 10.93
C GLY A 225 -48.42 36.15 11.70
N ASP A 226 -48.98 37.36 11.72
CA ASP A 226 -50.26 37.65 12.37
C ASP A 226 -51.43 37.01 11.60
N ALA A 227 -51.38 37.05 10.27
CA ALA A 227 -52.33 36.36 9.40
C ALA A 227 -52.29 34.84 9.61
N GLU A 228 -51.09 34.26 9.79
CA GLU A 228 -50.94 32.82 10.10
C GLU A 228 -51.57 32.49 11.45
N ASN A 229 -51.32 33.32 12.46
CA ASN A 229 -51.88 33.13 13.79
C ASN A 229 -53.43 33.25 13.79
N ALA A 230 -53.97 34.27 13.11
CA ALA A 230 -55.41 34.43 12.95
C ALA A 230 -56.05 33.24 12.22
N LYS A 231 -55.45 32.78 11.12
CA LYS A 231 -55.88 31.59 10.37
C LYS A 231 -55.95 30.35 11.27
N ARG A 232 -54.94 30.14 12.12
CA ARG A 232 -54.86 28.96 13.00
C ARG A 232 -55.82 29.00 14.18
N THR A 233 -56.09 30.19 14.73
CA THR A 233 -56.85 30.35 15.98
C THR A 233 -58.34 30.61 15.76
N GLN A 234 -58.68 31.31 14.68
CA GLN A 234 -60.04 31.77 14.39
C GLN A 234 -60.55 31.32 13.01
N GLY A 235 -59.66 30.85 12.13
CA GLY A 235 -59.99 30.47 10.76
C GLY A 235 -60.78 29.16 10.67
N TYR A 236 -61.74 29.14 9.76
CA TYR A 236 -62.51 27.94 9.39
C TYR A 236 -62.89 28.01 7.90
N VAL A 237 -63.23 26.86 7.33
CA VAL A 237 -63.67 26.75 5.93
C VAL A 237 -65.16 26.46 5.90
N ALA A 238 -65.97 27.48 5.63
CA ALA A 238 -67.42 27.29 5.60
C ALA A 238 -67.85 26.27 4.52
N PRO A 239 -68.63 25.23 4.87
CA PRO A 239 -69.29 24.36 3.89
C PRO A 239 -70.26 25.19 3.02
N GLY A 240 -70.65 24.68 1.86
CA GLY A 240 -71.70 25.30 1.06
C GLY A 240 -73.07 25.23 1.72
N GLY A 241 -73.91 26.23 1.42
CA GLY A 241 -75.22 26.43 2.05
C GLY A 241 -75.42 27.87 2.53
N ALA A 242 -76.57 28.15 3.14
CA ALA A 242 -76.80 29.39 3.89
C ALA A 242 -76.00 29.33 5.19
N TYR A 243 -74.76 29.82 5.15
CA TYR A 243 -73.91 29.96 6.34
C TYR A 243 -74.32 31.24 7.07
N GLU A 244 -74.66 31.13 8.37
CA GLU A 244 -74.84 32.30 9.22
C GLU A 244 -73.50 33.05 9.32
N PRO A 245 -73.43 34.32 8.89
CA PRO A 245 -72.20 35.09 8.98
C PRO A 245 -71.68 35.10 10.40
N ASN A 246 -70.35 35.05 10.56
CA ASN A 246 -69.78 35.22 11.89
C ASN A 246 -70.11 36.64 12.38
N PRO A 247 -70.56 36.82 13.65
CA PRO A 247 -70.80 38.15 14.20
C PRO A 247 -69.56 39.06 14.15
N ASP A 248 -68.36 38.47 14.18
CA ASP A 248 -67.11 39.18 13.96
C ASP A 248 -66.83 39.32 12.45
N GLU A 249 -66.89 40.55 11.95
CA GLU A 249 -66.67 40.88 10.53
C GLU A 249 -65.28 40.44 10.03
N MET A 250 -64.25 40.50 10.86
CA MET A 250 -62.89 40.09 10.47
C MET A 250 -62.81 38.58 10.29
N VAL A 251 -63.45 37.84 11.20
CA VAL A 251 -63.50 36.37 11.14
C VAL A 251 -64.34 35.90 9.94
N ASP A 252 -65.46 36.56 9.66
CA ASP A 252 -66.30 36.27 8.48
C ASP A 252 -65.56 36.56 7.16
N ALA A 253 -64.86 37.69 7.07
CA ALA A 253 -64.02 38.02 5.92
C ALA A 253 -62.91 36.97 5.71
N MET A 254 -62.22 36.58 6.79
CA MET A 254 -61.21 35.53 6.74
C MET A 254 -61.78 34.19 6.25
N ALA A 255 -62.95 33.78 6.75
CA ALA A 255 -63.60 32.54 6.33
C ALA A 255 -63.93 32.54 4.82
N LYS A 256 -64.37 33.68 4.27
CA LYS A 256 -64.61 33.85 2.83
C LYS A 256 -63.31 33.67 2.02
N ILE A 257 -62.20 34.27 2.47
CA ILE A 257 -60.87 34.13 1.84
C ILE A 257 -60.40 32.68 1.85
N MET A 258 -60.50 32.02 3.01
CA MET A 258 -60.14 30.61 3.18
C MET A 258 -60.96 29.72 2.25
N ARG A 259 -62.29 29.91 2.21
CA ARG A 259 -63.19 29.16 1.34
C ARG A 259 -62.90 29.35 -0.14
N ASN A 260 -62.59 30.57 -0.58
CA ASN A 260 -62.22 30.85 -1.97
C ASN A 260 -60.95 30.10 -2.37
N THR A 261 -59.94 30.10 -1.49
CA THR A 261 -58.69 29.38 -1.72
C THR A 261 -58.91 27.86 -1.75
N MET A 262 -59.71 27.32 -0.83
CA MET A 262 -60.06 25.89 -0.82
C MET A 262 -60.90 25.46 -2.02
N THR A 263 -61.76 26.35 -2.55
CA THR A 263 -62.51 26.11 -3.78
C THR A 263 -61.59 26.00 -5.00
N ARG A 264 -60.54 26.83 -5.07
CA ARG A 264 -59.50 26.71 -6.10
C ARG A 264 -58.71 25.40 -5.96
N LEU A 265 -58.33 25.03 -4.74
CA LEU A 265 -57.64 23.77 -4.47
C LEU A 265 -58.50 22.57 -4.88
N HIS A 266 -59.79 22.56 -4.53
CA HIS A 266 -60.75 21.55 -5.00
C HIS A 266 -60.71 21.38 -6.52
N GLY A 267 -60.71 22.48 -7.29
CA GLY A 267 -60.61 22.45 -8.75
C GLY A 267 -59.34 21.75 -9.27
N GLU A 268 -58.19 22.03 -8.66
CA GLU A 268 -56.92 21.37 -9.01
C GLU A 268 -56.90 19.89 -8.61
N ILE A 269 -57.54 19.52 -7.51
CA ILE A 269 -57.70 18.12 -7.10
C ILE A 269 -58.57 17.37 -8.11
N VAL A 270 -59.73 17.92 -8.50
CA VAL A 270 -60.60 17.32 -9.53
C VAL A 270 -59.86 17.14 -10.86
N ARG A 271 -59.10 18.16 -11.29
CA ARG A 271 -58.26 18.08 -12.49
C ARG A 271 -57.23 16.95 -12.38
N THR A 272 -56.64 16.75 -11.21
CA THR A 272 -55.68 15.68 -10.96
C THR A 272 -56.34 14.31 -10.93
N MET A 273 -57.52 14.16 -10.31
CA MET A 273 -58.28 12.91 -10.34
C MET A 273 -58.61 12.49 -11.78
N ASN A 274 -59.02 13.46 -12.62
CA ASN A 274 -59.28 13.19 -14.04
C ASN A 274 -58.00 12.79 -14.79
N TYR A 275 -56.88 13.45 -14.50
CA TYR A 275 -55.58 13.08 -15.07
C TYR A 275 -55.16 11.65 -14.69
N TYR A 276 -55.28 11.29 -13.41
CA TYR A 276 -54.94 9.96 -12.92
C TYR A 276 -55.76 8.86 -13.61
N ARG A 277 -57.06 9.08 -13.76
CA ARG A 277 -57.95 8.16 -14.48
C ARG A 277 -57.60 8.05 -15.96
N ALA A 278 -57.46 9.19 -16.64
CA ALA A 278 -57.34 9.22 -18.10
C ALA A 278 -55.96 8.81 -18.61
N GLN A 279 -54.88 9.19 -17.90
CA GLN A 279 -53.51 8.97 -18.38
C GLN A 279 -52.77 7.87 -17.62
N GLN A 280 -53.11 7.63 -16.36
CA GLN A 280 -52.44 6.62 -15.53
C GLN A 280 -53.28 5.33 -15.39
N GLY A 281 -54.49 5.28 -15.95
CA GLY A 281 -55.36 4.11 -15.91
C GLY A 281 -55.83 3.72 -14.50
N GLY A 282 -55.80 4.67 -13.55
CA GLY A 282 -56.27 4.43 -12.18
C GLY A 282 -57.78 4.54 -12.04
N THR A 283 -58.32 4.01 -10.94
CA THR A 283 -59.76 4.10 -10.64
C THR A 283 -60.11 5.35 -9.81
N PRO A 284 -61.36 5.87 -9.90
CA PRO A 284 -61.82 6.97 -9.05
C PRO A 284 -61.68 6.63 -7.56
N PRO A 285 -61.18 7.56 -6.73
CA PRO A 285 -61.18 7.39 -5.29
C PRO A 285 -62.60 7.19 -4.75
N GLN A 286 -62.76 6.23 -3.84
CA GLN A 286 -64.01 5.97 -3.12
C GLN A 286 -64.10 6.77 -1.81
N ARG A 287 -62.96 7.21 -1.30
CA ARG A 287 -62.82 8.00 -0.07
C ARG A 287 -61.57 8.87 -0.12
N ILE A 288 -61.57 9.92 0.70
CA ILE A 288 -60.46 10.87 0.78
C ILE A 288 -59.97 10.95 2.23
N PHE A 289 -58.66 10.93 2.41
CA PHE A 289 -58.02 11.16 3.70
C PHE A 289 -57.27 12.49 3.68
N LEU A 290 -57.56 13.39 4.63
CA LEU A 290 -56.85 14.64 4.79
C LEU A 290 -55.71 14.47 5.80
N CYS A 291 -54.51 14.91 5.46
CA CYS A 291 -53.37 14.97 6.38
C CYS A 291 -52.57 16.26 6.20
N GLY A 292 -51.48 16.39 6.93
CA GLY A 292 -50.68 17.61 7.00
C GLY A 292 -51.29 18.65 7.95
N GLY A 293 -50.59 19.77 8.13
CA GLY A 293 -51.03 20.85 9.02
C GLY A 293 -52.34 21.52 8.59
N GLY A 294 -52.61 21.57 7.28
CA GLY A 294 -53.85 22.14 6.75
C GLY A 294 -55.10 21.31 7.05
N ALA A 295 -54.96 19.99 7.28
CA ALA A 295 -56.07 19.12 7.67
C ALA A 295 -56.63 19.42 9.06
N GLN A 296 -55.89 20.17 9.89
CA GLN A 296 -56.35 20.64 11.21
C GLN A 296 -57.23 21.89 11.12
N THR A 297 -57.43 22.46 9.92
CA THR A 297 -58.28 23.63 9.74
C THR A 297 -59.73 23.27 10.04
N SER A 298 -60.39 24.07 10.88
CA SER A 298 -61.80 23.84 11.23
C SER A 298 -62.70 23.77 9.99
N MET A 299 -63.59 22.77 9.98
CA MET A 299 -64.58 22.51 8.92
C MET A 299 -64.02 22.13 7.53
N VAL A 300 -62.71 21.90 7.39
CA VAL A 300 -62.10 21.60 6.09
C VAL A 300 -62.53 20.23 5.53
N ALA A 301 -62.73 19.24 6.40
CA ALA A 301 -63.17 17.90 6.01
C ALA A 301 -64.62 17.94 5.50
N GLU A 302 -65.49 18.65 6.20
CA GLU A 302 -66.90 18.88 5.86
C GLU A 302 -67.03 19.64 4.54
N PHE A 303 -66.23 20.69 4.35
CA PHE A 303 -66.17 21.41 3.08
C PHE A 303 -65.81 20.48 1.91
N PHE A 304 -64.76 19.66 2.05
CA PHE A 304 -64.36 18.75 0.99
C PHE A 304 -65.36 17.61 0.80
N GLN A 305 -65.98 17.10 1.87
CA GLN A 305 -67.00 16.07 1.80
C GLN A 305 -68.19 16.52 0.96
N GLU A 306 -68.67 17.74 1.17
CA GLU A 306 -69.74 18.31 0.36
C GLU A 306 -69.31 18.54 -1.09
N LYS A 307 -68.11 19.11 -1.31
CA LYS A 307 -67.61 19.44 -2.66
C LYS A 307 -67.36 18.20 -3.52
N PHE A 308 -66.77 17.16 -2.94
CA PHE A 308 -66.47 15.92 -3.67
C PHE A 308 -67.65 14.95 -3.69
N ASN A 309 -68.61 15.09 -2.77
CA ASN A 309 -69.68 14.12 -2.55
C ASN A 309 -69.12 12.70 -2.32
N LEU A 310 -68.05 12.63 -1.52
CA LEU A 310 -67.34 11.40 -1.13
C LEU A 310 -67.06 11.44 0.38
N PRO A 311 -66.94 10.29 1.07
CA PRO A 311 -66.45 10.26 2.44
C PRO A 311 -65.07 10.93 2.56
N VAL A 312 -64.95 11.89 3.47
CA VAL A 312 -63.69 12.57 3.78
C VAL A 312 -63.39 12.42 5.26
N GLU A 313 -62.22 11.89 5.59
CA GLU A 313 -61.79 11.65 6.97
C GLU A 313 -60.42 12.28 7.20
N VAL A 314 -60.13 12.70 8.44
CA VAL A 314 -58.78 13.14 8.81
C VAL A 314 -57.93 11.91 9.12
N LEU A 315 -56.79 11.78 8.43
CA LEU A 315 -55.84 10.70 8.62
C LEU A 315 -55.24 10.72 10.03
N ASN A 316 -55.27 9.58 10.71
CA ASN A 316 -54.51 9.36 11.93
C ASN A 316 -53.35 8.38 11.66
N PRO A 317 -52.13 8.86 11.38
CA PRO A 317 -50.97 8.02 11.10
C PRO A 317 -50.42 7.32 12.35
N LEU A 318 -50.93 7.64 13.54
CA LEU A 318 -50.55 6.98 14.78
C LEU A 318 -51.38 5.72 15.06
N ARG A 319 -52.36 5.40 14.20
CA ARG A 319 -53.12 4.14 14.30
C ARG A 319 -52.14 2.96 14.09
N GLY A 320 -52.07 2.07 15.09
CA GLY A 320 -51.10 0.97 15.12
C GLY A 320 -49.74 1.31 15.76
N VAL A 321 -49.42 2.59 15.97
CA VAL A 321 -48.20 3.03 16.65
C VAL A 321 -48.39 2.96 18.16
N GLN A 322 -47.50 2.25 18.85
CA GLN A 322 -47.50 2.19 20.31
C GLN A 322 -46.91 3.48 20.90
N MET A 323 -47.41 3.91 22.06
CA MET A 323 -46.91 5.09 22.77
C MET A 323 -46.06 4.66 23.96
N ASP A 324 -44.81 5.14 24.02
CA ASP A 324 -44.00 4.97 25.23
C ASP A 324 -44.51 5.86 26.37
N ARG A 325 -44.22 5.48 27.62
CA ARG A 325 -44.55 6.29 28.80
C ARG A 325 -43.84 7.64 28.80
N SER A 326 -42.69 7.77 28.13
CA SER A 326 -41.99 9.04 27.99
C SER A 326 -42.61 9.98 26.95
N ALA A 327 -43.50 9.49 26.08
CA ALA A 327 -44.08 10.29 25.01
C ALA A 327 -45.20 11.20 25.55
N ASN A 328 -45.24 12.45 25.09
CA ASN A 328 -46.35 13.36 25.34
C ASN A 328 -47.54 12.97 24.46
N GLN A 329 -48.41 12.09 24.97
CA GLN A 329 -49.53 11.55 24.20
C GLN A 329 -50.51 12.65 23.74
N ALA A 330 -50.80 13.64 24.58
CA ALA A 330 -51.73 14.72 24.23
C ALA A 330 -51.21 15.56 23.05
N GLU A 331 -49.92 15.92 23.07
CA GLU A 331 -49.29 16.67 21.98
C GLU A 331 -49.19 15.85 20.69
N ALA A 332 -48.88 14.55 20.79
CA ALA A 332 -48.85 13.66 19.65
C ALA A 332 -50.24 13.49 19.01
N THR A 333 -51.29 13.30 19.81
CA THR A 333 -52.67 13.19 19.31
C THR A 333 -53.14 14.49 18.68
N ALA A 334 -52.86 15.64 19.30
CA ALA A 334 -53.23 16.95 18.75
C ALA A 334 -52.58 17.21 17.39
N ASN A 335 -51.34 16.74 17.17
CA ASN A 335 -50.59 16.93 15.93
C ASN A 335 -50.64 15.73 14.97
N ALA A 336 -51.39 14.67 15.31
CA ALA A 336 -51.39 13.41 14.58
C ALA A 336 -51.55 13.56 13.06
N PRO A 337 -52.45 14.40 12.51
CA PRO A 337 -52.60 14.55 11.06
C PRO A 337 -51.33 15.01 10.34
N SER A 338 -50.42 15.69 11.04
CA SER A 338 -49.14 16.19 10.52
C SER A 338 -47.93 15.27 10.78
N MET A 339 -48.17 14.07 11.29
CA MET A 339 -47.12 13.09 11.63
C MET A 339 -46.99 11.95 10.61
N GLY A 340 -47.69 12.03 9.47
CA GLY A 340 -47.70 10.99 8.44
C GLY A 340 -46.31 10.71 7.89
N GLU A 341 -45.55 11.77 7.58
CA GLU A 341 -44.18 11.66 7.11
C GLU A 341 -43.28 11.03 8.18
N LEU A 342 -43.41 11.43 9.45
CA LEU A 342 -42.58 10.91 10.54
C LEU A 342 -42.78 9.39 10.70
N VAL A 343 -44.04 8.94 10.72
CA VAL A 343 -44.35 7.50 10.82
C VAL A 343 -43.86 6.77 9.58
N GLY A 344 -44.05 7.33 8.39
CA GLY A 344 -43.59 6.76 7.13
C GLY A 344 -42.08 6.54 7.06
N LEU A 345 -41.31 7.56 7.45
CA LEU A 345 -39.86 7.47 7.53
C LEU A 345 -39.42 6.45 8.57
N ALA A 346 -40.14 6.38 9.69
CA ALA A 346 -39.83 5.42 10.73
C ALA A 346 -40.03 3.98 10.26
N LEU A 347 -41.12 3.71 9.52
CA LEU A 347 -41.39 2.39 8.94
C LEU A 347 -40.33 1.98 7.93
N ARG A 348 -39.88 2.93 7.11
CA ARG A 348 -38.78 2.73 6.18
C ARG A 348 -37.50 2.34 6.91
N HIS A 349 -37.08 3.13 7.89
CA HIS A 349 -35.89 2.83 8.67
C HIS A 349 -35.98 1.46 9.34
N ALA A 350 -37.17 1.07 9.80
CA ALA A 350 -37.44 -0.23 10.41
C ALA A 350 -37.53 -1.42 9.43
N GLY A 351 -37.43 -1.16 8.11
CA GLY A 351 -37.50 -2.16 7.04
C GLY A 351 -38.90 -2.72 6.78
N ALA A 352 -39.95 -1.99 7.16
CA ALA A 352 -41.35 -2.43 7.07
C ALA A 352 -42.17 -1.63 6.03
N ALA A 353 -41.52 -0.81 5.19
CA ALA A 353 -42.18 0.06 4.22
C ALA A 353 -42.40 -0.65 2.86
N PRO A 354 -43.61 -0.53 2.27
CA PRO A 354 -43.90 -0.99 0.92
C PRO A 354 -43.10 -0.29 -0.19
N VAL A 355 -42.74 0.98 0.00
CA VAL A 355 -41.98 1.78 -0.97
C VAL A 355 -40.70 2.31 -0.32
N GLN A 356 -39.57 2.15 -1.00
CA GLN A 356 -38.23 2.43 -0.46
C GLN A 356 -37.35 3.29 -1.38
N VAL A 357 -37.69 4.58 -1.57
CA VAL A 357 -36.94 5.52 -2.45
C VAL A 357 -35.92 6.38 -1.69
N GLU A 358 -34.62 6.15 -1.81
CA GLU A 358 -33.58 6.91 -1.09
C GLU A 358 -32.92 7.97 -1.96
N LEU A 359 -33.04 9.24 -1.56
CA LEU A 359 -32.19 10.30 -2.09
C LEU A 359 -30.96 10.40 -1.19
N ILE A 360 -29.76 10.17 -1.73
CA ILE A 360 -28.52 10.16 -0.93
C ILE A 360 -27.72 11.43 -1.23
N PRO A 361 -27.63 12.40 -0.30
CA PRO A 361 -26.75 13.56 -0.43
C PRO A 361 -25.28 13.16 -0.55
N ASP A 362 -24.46 13.97 -1.20
CA ASP A 362 -23.06 13.64 -1.48
C ASP A 362 -22.23 13.44 -0.20
N ALA A 363 -22.51 14.25 0.82
CA ALA A 363 -21.89 14.13 2.14
C ALA A 363 -22.19 12.77 2.80
N VAL A 364 -23.42 12.26 2.64
CA VAL A 364 -23.86 10.96 3.17
C VAL A 364 -23.24 9.82 2.36
N SER A 365 -23.24 9.93 1.02
CA SER A 365 -22.61 8.96 0.12
C SER A 365 -21.13 8.77 0.44
N THR A 366 -20.38 9.87 0.52
CA THR A 366 -18.94 9.88 0.85
C THR A 366 -18.67 9.26 2.23
N ARG A 367 -19.53 9.55 3.22
CA ARG A 367 -19.44 8.98 4.56
C ARG A 367 -19.69 7.47 4.55
N ARG A 368 -20.70 7.00 3.82
CA ARG A 368 -21.00 5.56 3.64
C ARG A 368 -19.84 4.83 2.98
N ASP A 369 -19.28 5.40 1.91
CA ASP A 369 -18.14 4.82 1.19
C ASP A 369 -16.87 4.78 2.05
N SER A 370 -16.60 5.84 2.80
CA SER A 370 -15.48 5.90 3.74
C SER A 370 -15.66 4.86 4.86
N ALA A 371 -16.86 4.71 5.41
CA ALA A 371 -17.17 3.72 6.44
C ALA A 371 -17.02 2.28 5.93
N LYS A 372 -17.45 2.00 4.68
CA LYS A 372 -17.26 0.70 4.03
C LYS A 372 -15.78 0.37 3.81
N ARG A 373 -14.95 1.36 3.46
CA ARG A 373 -13.51 1.17 3.17
C ARG A 373 -12.64 1.14 4.43
N ALA A 374 -13.04 1.83 5.51
CA ALA A 374 -12.28 1.92 6.76
C ALA A 374 -11.80 0.55 7.32
N PRO A 375 -12.63 -0.50 7.46
CA PRO A 375 -12.16 -1.78 7.99
C PRO A 375 -11.11 -2.45 7.09
N PHE A 376 -11.23 -2.32 5.77
CA PHE A 376 -10.24 -2.84 4.82
C PHE A 376 -8.90 -2.09 4.91
N LEU A 377 -8.94 -0.78 5.11
CA LEU A 377 -7.73 0.04 5.31
C LEU A 377 -7.03 -0.29 6.63
N VAL A 378 -7.80 -0.48 7.71
CA VAL A 378 -7.25 -0.94 9.00
C VAL A 378 -6.64 -2.33 8.87
N LEU A 379 -7.31 -3.26 8.17
CA LEU A 379 -6.76 -4.59 7.93
C LEU A 379 -5.46 -4.54 7.10
N ALA A 380 -5.43 -3.73 6.03
CA ALA A 380 -4.25 -3.56 5.19
C ALA A 380 -3.06 -3.02 6.01
N THR A 381 -3.29 -2.00 6.85
CA THR A 381 -2.23 -1.45 7.71
C THR A 381 -1.72 -2.46 8.75
N VAL A 382 -2.61 -3.25 9.36
CA VAL A 382 -2.22 -4.34 10.27
C VAL A 382 -1.38 -5.39 9.53
N CYS A 383 -1.78 -5.81 8.34
CA CYS A 383 -1.02 -6.77 7.52
C CYS A 383 0.36 -6.25 7.13
N SER A 384 0.48 -4.97 6.74
CA SER A 384 1.77 -4.35 6.42
C SER A 384 2.69 -4.29 7.64
N LEU A 385 2.17 -3.92 8.81
CA LEU A 385 2.93 -3.92 10.07
C LEU A 385 3.38 -5.34 10.46
N LEU A 386 2.53 -6.33 10.26
CA LEU A 386 2.85 -7.74 10.54
C LEU A 386 3.93 -8.27 9.59
N ALA A 387 3.87 -7.92 8.31
CA ALA A 387 4.93 -8.26 7.34
C ALA A 387 6.27 -7.62 7.71
N LEU A 388 6.27 -6.35 8.15
CA LEU A 388 7.47 -5.68 8.66
C LEU A 388 8.02 -6.37 9.91
N LEU A 389 7.17 -6.74 10.86
CA LEU A 389 7.58 -7.48 12.07
C LEU A 389 8.19 -8.85 11.74
N VAL A 390 7.57 -9.60 10.81
CA VAL A 390 8.12 -10.87 10.32
C VAL A 390 9.47 -10.66 9.65
N GLY A 391 9.61 -9.62 8.82
CA GLY A 391 10.87 -9.24 8.20
C GLY A 391 11.96 -8.94 9.23
N VAL A 392 11.66 -8.12 10.24
CA VAL A 392 12.60 -7.82 11.34
C VAL A 392 12.99 -9.08 12.12
N PHE A 393 12.03 -9.94 12.44
CA PHE A 393 12.31 -11.20 13.13
C PHE A 393 13.19 -12.13 12.27
N TYR A 394 12.91 -12.23 10.98
CA TYR A 394 13.71 -12.99 10.02
C TYR A 394 15.15 -12.47 9.95
N PHE A 395 15.34 -11.16 9.76
CA PHE A 395 16.68 -10.56 9.69
C PHE A 395 17.44 -10.67 11.01
N LYS A 396 16.78 -10.50 12.16
CA LYS A 396 17.40 -10.75 13.47
C LYS A 396 17.89 -12.19 13.58
N ARG A 397 17.03 -13.17 13.26
CA ARG A 397 17.37 -14.60 13.32
C ARG A 397 18.48 -14.96 12.33
N ALA A 398 18.44 -14.42 11.11
CA ALA A 398 19.49 -14.61 10.12
C ALA A 398 20.83 -14.05 10.60
N ASN A 399 20.84 -12.85 11.20
CA ASN A 399 22.07 -12.25 11.74
C ASN A 399 22.66 -13.09 12.88
N THR A 400 21.82 -13.63 13.78
CA THR A 400 22.29 -14.53 14.85
C THR A 400 22.94 -15.79 14.30
N LEU A 401 22.34 -16.43 13.29
CA LEU A 401 22.90 -17.62 12.64
C LEU A 401 24.21 -17.33 11.88
N VAL A 402 24.31 -16.17 11.26
CA VAL A 402 25.55 -15.75 10.57
C VAL A 402 26.66 -15.49 11.58
N GLN A 403 26.37 -14.83 12.69
CA GLN A 403 27.35 -14.61 13.77
C GLN A 403 27.84 -15.93 14.36
N GLU A 404 26.95 -16.88 14.62
CA GLU A 404 27.34 -18.21 15.13
C GLU A 404 28.29 -18.95 14.16
N LYS A 405 28.07 -18.84 12.84
CA LYS A 405 29.00 -19.39 11.84
C LYS A 405 30.33 -18.65 11.79
N ILE A 406 30.31 -17.32 11.88
CA ILE A 406 31.53 -16.51 11.92
C ILE A 406 32.36 -16.88 13.15
N ASP A 407 31.71 -17.01 14.31
CA ASP A 407 32.37 -17.41 15.56
C ASP A 407 32.98 -18.81 15.44
N ALA A 408 32.24 -19.78 14.88
CA ALA A 408 32.75 -21.13 14.64
C ALA A 408 33.96 -21.15 13.68
N GLN A 409 33.88 -20.43 12.56
CA GLN A 409 34.99 -20.31 11.61
C GLN A 409 36.19 -19.57 12.20
N SER A 410 35.96 -18.55 13.03
CA SER A 410 37.04 -17.83 13.70
C SER A 410 37.81 -18.73 14.67
N LYS A 411 37.11 -19.67 15.32
CA LYS A 411 37.72 -20.67 16.20
C LYS A 411 38.56 -21.67 15.42
N GLU A 412 38.02 -22.21 14.32
CA GLU A 412 38.77 -23.11 13.44
C GLU A 412 40.00 -22.43 12.83
N LEU A 413 39.86 -21.17 12.43
CA LEU A 413 40.96 -20.36 11.90
C LEU A 413 42.03 -20.08 12.97
N ALA A 414 41.64 -19.87 14.23
CA ALA A 414 42.57 -19.74 15.34
C ALA A 414 43.37 -21.03 15.58
N GLU A 415 42.69 -22.19 15.57
CA GLU A 415 43.36 -23.51 15.69
C GLU A 415 44.35 -23.75 14.54
N LEU A 416 43.96 -23.43 13.29
CA LEU A 416 44.85 -23.51 12.12
C LEU A 416 46.07 -22.60 12.23
N LYS A 417 45.92 -21.41 12.81
CA LYS A 417 47.00 -20.44 13.00
C LYS A 417 48.05 -20.93 14.00
N ASP A 418 47.63 -21.70 15.01
CA ASP A 418 48.55 -22.35 15.94
C ASP A 418 49.41 -23.39 15.19
N TYR A 419 48.83 -24.18 14.30
CA TYR A 419 49.62 -25.11 13.45
C TYR A 419 50.56 -24.37 12.50
N GLU A 420 50.13 -23.25 11.90
CA GLU A 420 50.97 -22.41 11.05
C GLU A 420 52.22 -21.92 11.80
N SER A 421 52.08 -21.54 13.08
CA SER A 421 53.20 -21.12 13.91
C SER A 421 54.22 -22.24 14.16
N VAL A 422 53.74 -23.46 14.45
CA VAL A 422 54.59 -24.63 14.68
C VAL A 422 55.33 -25.02 13.41
N ILE A 423 54.65 -25.04 12.27
CA ILE A 423 55.27 -25.35 10.96
C ILE A 423 56.33 -24.29 10.62
N SER A 424 56.06 -23.01 10.87
CA SER A 424 57.02 -21.92 10.63
C SER A 424 58.30 -22.10 11.45
N ASP A 425 58.18 -22.50 12.72
CA ASP A 425 59.35 -22.71 13.57
C ASP A 425 60.15 -23.96 13.19
N GLN A 426 59.47 -25.04 12.78
CA GLN A 426 60.14 -26.23 12.24
C GLN A 426 60.89 -25.93 10.93
N ASP A 427 60.31 -25.13 10.02
CA ASP A 427 60.97 -24.73 8.77
C ASP A 427 62.25 -23.91 9.03
N LYS A 428 62.24 -23.04 10.05
CA LYS A 428 63.45 -22.31 10.49
C LYS A 428 64.54 -23.27 10.99
N GLN A 429 64.17 -24.27 11.80
CA GLN A 429 65.14 -25.25 12.30
C GLN A 429 65.73 -26.11 11.18
N LEU A 430 64.90 -26.55 10.23
CA LEU A 430 65.34 -27.31 9.06
C LEU A 430 66.36 -26.54 8.22
N LYS A 431 66.11 -25.24 7.98
CA LYS A 431 67.06 -24.38 7.26
C LYS A 431 68.41 -24.24 7.97
N LEU A 432 68.40 -24.12 9.30
CA LEU A 432 69.63 -24.02 10.10
C LEU A 432 70.47 -25.31 10.00
N LEU A 433 69.83 -26.47 10.16
CA LEU A 433 70.48 -27.78 10.08
C LEU A 433 71.04 -28.04 8.67
N ALA A 434 70.30 -27.71 7.62
CA ALA A 434 70.76 -27.85 6.25
C ALA A 434 72.01 -27.01 5.97
N GLN A 435 72.08 -25.79 6.52
CA GLN A 435 73.25 -24.92 6.38
C GLN A 435 74.49 -25.46 7.12
N GLN A 436 74.31 -26.08 8.29
CA GLN A 436 75.42 -26.69 9.03
C GLN A 436 75.97 -27.94 8.34
N SER A 437 75.09 -28.77 7.75
CA SER A 437 75.48 -30.00 7.06
C SER A 437 76.37 -29.71 5.83
N SER A 438 76.02 -28.71 5.03
CA SER A 438 76.75 -28.41 3.78
C SER A 438 78.19 -27.95 4.03
N GLN A 439 78.45 -27.24 5.13
CA GLN A 439 79.80 -26.80 5.51
C GLN A 439 80.68 -27.99 5.91
N LEU A 440 80.12 -28.97 6.61
CA LEU A 440 80.85 -30.18 7.01
C LEU A 440 81.18 -31.07 5.81
N GLU A 441 80.24 -31.24 4.89
CA GLU A 441 80.46 -32.01 3.65
C GLU A 441 81.59 -31.43 2.80
N GLN A 442 81.66 -30.09 2.69
CA GLN A 442 82.71 -29.42 1.94
C GLN A 442 84.10 -29.63 2.55
N ALA A 443 84.23 -29.48 3.86
CA ALA A 443 85.51 -29.67 4.56
C ALA A 443 86.06 -31.10 4.47
N VAL A 444 85.19 -32.10 4.48
CA VAL A 444 85.58 -33.52 4.35
C VAL A 444 86.09 -33.81 2.93
N ASN A 445 85.43 -33.29 1.91
CA ASN A 445 85.83 -33.49 0.52
C ASN A 445 87.21 -32.88 0.24
N ASP A 446 87.46 -31.65 0.68
CA ASP A 446 88.72 -30.93 0.44
C ASP A 446 89.94 -31.64 1.07
N ARG A 447 89.79 -32.21 2.27
CA ARG A 447 90.88 -32.92 2.96
C ARG A 447 91.37 -34.15 2.21
N SER A 448 90.48 -34.89 1.55
CA SER A 448 90.82 -36.16 0.89
C SER A 448 91.44 -35.97 -0.50
N TYR A 449 91.30 -34.78 -1.08
CA TYR A 449 91.68 -34.50 -2.47
C TYR A 449 93.19 -34.63 -2.71
N TRP A 450 94.03 -34.04 -1.85
CA TRP A 450 95.49 -34.07 -1.99
C TRP A 450 96.08 -35.47 -1.86
N VAL A 451 95.54 -36.27 -0.94
CA VAL A 451 95.97 -37.65 -0.73
C VAL A 451 95.69 -38.47 -1.99
N LYS A 452 94.52 -38.28 -2.62
CA LYS A 452 94.19 -38.94 -3.89
C LYS A 452 95.09 -38.48 -5.03
N LEU A 453 95.31 -37.17 -5.19
CA LEU A 453 96.13 -36.62 -6.26
C LEU A 453 97.59 -37.10 -6.20
N LEU A 454 98.22 -37.03 -5.02
CA LEU A 454 99.59 -37.52 -4.83
C LEU A 454 99.65 -39.05 -4.93
N GLY A 455 98.62 -39.75 -4.46
CA GLY A 455 98.48 -41.20 -4.61
C GLY A 455 98.48 -41.63 -6.07
N GLU A 456 97.69 -40.97 -6.93
CA GLU A 456 97.65 -41.27 -8.36
C GLU A 456 98.97 -40.96 -9.07
N LEU A 457 99.65 -39.86 -8.71
CA LEU A 457 100.98 -39.55 -9.25
C LEU A 457 101.99 -40.64 -8.91
N ASN A 458 102.01 -41.09 -7.65
CA ASN A 458 102.95 -42.09 -7.16
C ASN A 458 102.65 -43.50 -7.69
N ASN A 459 101.39 -43.96 -7.62
CA ASN A 459 101.01 -45.32 -8.01
C ASN A 459 101.23 -45.60 -9.50
N ARG A 460 101.28 -44.55 -10.33
CA ARG A 460 101.52 -44.66 -11.77
C ARG A 460 102.99 -44.42 -12.14
N PHE A 461 103.81 -44.04 -11.18
CA PHE A 461 105.25 -43.81 -11.34
C PHE A 461 106.01 -45.13 -11.24
N ASP A 462 106.04 -45.87 -12.35
CA ASP A 462 106.53 -47.25 -12.43
C ASP A 462 107.81 -47.32 -13.28
N THR A 463 108.80 -46.49 -12.95
CA THR A 463 110.08 -46.46 -13.65
C THR A 463 111.20 -45.85 -12.81
N ASP A 464 112.36 -46.52 -12.80
CA ASP A 464 113.59 -46.01 -12.17
C ASP A 464 114.42 -45.10 -13.09
N PHE A 465 113.94 -44.89 -14.33
CA PHE A 465 114.61 -44.06 -15.33
C PHE A 465 114.09 -42.63 -15.37
N MET A 466 113.24 -42.23 -14.43
CA MET A 466 112.61 -40.92 -14.38
C MET A 466 112.60 -40.37 -12.95
N TRP A 467 112.73 -39.06 -12.79
CA TRP A 467 112.56 -38.36 -11.52
C TRP A 467 111.68 -37.13 -11.70
N LEU A 468 110.71 -36.94 -10.83
CA LEU A 468 109.93 -35.70 -10.75
C LEU A 468 110.72 -34.69 -9.92
N THR A 469 111.06 -33.56 -10.52
CA THR A 469 111.82 -32.49 -9.86
C THR A 469 110.92 -31.35 -9.41
N MET A 470 109.76 -31.19 -10.03
CA MET A 470 108.79 -30.16 -9.65
C MET A 470 107.37 -30.60 -9.97
N ILE A 471 106.50 -30.47 -8.98
CA ILE A 471 105.06 -30.65 -9.11
C ILE A 471 104.44 -29.36 -8.57
N GLU A 472 103.82 -28.58 -9.44
CA GLU A 472 103.16 -27.34 -9.06
C GLU A 472 101.78 -27.23 -9.69
N VAL A 473 100.89 -26.50 -9.04
CA VAL A 473 99.56 -26.26 -9.58
C VAL A 473 99.56 -24.87 -10.18
N LEU A 474 99.04 -24.80 -11.39
CA LEU A 474 98.87 -23.57 -12.14
C LEU A 474 97.39 -23.22 -12.20
N LYS A 475 97.07 -21.94 -12.04
CA LYS A 475 95.78 -21.38 -12.44
C LYS A 475 96.02 -20.58 -13.72
N GLY A 476 95.64 -21.14 -14.87
CA GLY A 476 96.14 -20.67 -16.16
C GLY A 476 97.65 -20.94 -16.30
N ASP A 477 98.45 -19.91 -16.57
CA ASP A 477 99.92 -20.01 -16.66
C ASP A 477 100.67 -19.60 -15.38
N SER A 478 99.96 -19.18 -14.34
CA SER A 478 100.56 -18.71 -13.08
C SER A 478 100.55 -19.79 -12.01
N SER A 479 101.70 -20.01 -11.35
CA SER A 479 101.79 -20.88 -10.18
C SER A 479 100.99 -20.29 -9.02
N ILE A 480 100.15 -21.12 -8.39
CA ILE A 480 99.45 -20.73 -7.16
C ILE A 480 100.25 -21.06 -5.90
N THR A 481 101.46 -21.60 -6.09
CA THR A 481 102.42 -21.93 -5.03
C THR A 481 103.50 -20.83 -4.97
N PRO A 482 103.70 -20.13 -3.84
CA PRO A 482 104.76 -19.14 -3.73
C PRO A 482 106.16 -19.79 -3.77
N PRO A 483 107.17 -19.16 -4.40
CA PRO A 483 108.53 -19.70 -4.48
C PRO A 483 109.20 -19.82 -3.09
N LEU A 484 109.91 -20.92 -2.87
CA LEU A 484 110.47 -21.35 -1.58
C LEU A 484 111.75 -20.61 -1.11
N LEU A 485 112.33 -19.70 -1.91
CA LEU A 485 113.52 -18.92 -1.54
C LEU A 485 113.32 -17.42 -1.80
N SER A 486 113.37 -16.65 -0.72
CA SER A 486 113.02 -15.22 -0.62
C SER A 486 114.22 -14.28 -0.79
N GLY A 487 114.01 -13.13 -1.45
CA GLY A 487 114.91 -11.98 -1.36
C GLY A 487 114.15 -10.67 -1.50
N GLY A 488 113.89 -9.99 -0.37
CA GLY A 488 113.35 -8.62 -0.31
C GLY A 488 112.07 -8.49 0.52
N ALA A 489 112.13 -7.69 1.60
CA ALA A 489 111.05 -7.44 2.56
C ALA A 489 109.81 -6.73 1.94
N PRO A 490 108.61 -6.89 2.52
CA PRO A 490 107.35 -6.49 1.92
C PRO A 490 107.01 -5.02 2.19
N THR A 491 106.55 -4.30 1.18
CA THR A 491 105.82 -3.04 1.35
C THR A 491 104.32 -3.34 1.39
N PRO A 492 103.58 -3.02 2.46
CA PRO A 492 102.14 -3.19 2.48
C PRO A 492 101.46 -1.99 1.82
N THR A 493 100.52 -2.23 0.91
CA THR A 493 99.51 -1.24 0.53
C THR A 493 98.17 -1.95 0.27
N PRO A 494 97.03 -1.27 0.44
CA PRO A 494 96.07 -1.64 1.46
C PRO A 494 94.86 -2.34 0.87
N SER A 495 94.21 -3.14 1.69
CA SER A 495 92.89 -3.69 1.47
C SER A 495 91.90 -2.57 1.14
N ALA A 496 91.28 -2.64 -0.03
CA ALA A 496 90.07 -1.90 -0.35
C ALA A 496 88.86 -2.86 -0.40
N PRO A 497 87.65 -2.38 -0.03
CA PRO A 497 86.68 -3.18 0.70
C PRO A 497 85.74 -4.02 -0.17
N VAL A 498 85.21 -5.04 0.48
CA VAL A 498 84.13 -5.91 0.03
C VAL A 498 82.85 -5.11 -0.23
N THR A 499 82.31 -5.25 -1.44
CA THR A 499 80.87 -5.03 -1.71
C THR A 499 80.23 -6.36 -2.11
N PRO A 500 79.09 -6.76 -1.52
CA PRO A 500 78.40 -7.98 -1.89
C PRO A 500 77.70 -7.78 -3.24
N VAL A 501 78.06 -8.61 -4.22
CA VAL A 501 77.30 -8.75 -5.46
C VAL A 501 76.14 -9.70 -5.18
N THR A 502 74.93 -9.16 -5.10
CA THR A 502 73.70 -9.90 -5.41
C THR A 502 73.76 -10.32 -6.87
N ALA A 503 73.88 -11.62 -7.15
CA ALA A 503 73.70 -12.17 -8.48
C ALA A 503 72.79 -13.40 -8.39
N ALA A 504 71.56 -13.21 -8.87
CA ALA A 504 70.64 -14.27 -9.22
C ALA A 504 71.26 -15.18 -10.30
N ALA A 505 71.08 -16.48 -10.13
CA ALA A 505 71.47 -17.47 -11.13
C ALA A 505 70.63 -17.30 -12.41
N LYS A 506 71.31 -17.17 -13.54
CA LYS A 506 70.80 -17.56 -14.87
C LYS A 506 71.65 -18.73 -15.35
N ASP A 507 70.99 -19.87 -15.54
CA ASP A 507 71.57 -21.07 -16.12
C ASP A 507 71.91 -20.88 -17.60
N GLY A 508 73.00 -21.50 -18.04
CA GLY A 508 73.25 -21.80 -19.46
C GLY A 508 74.52 -21.20 -20.07
N ALA A 509 75.70 -21.56 -19.58
CA ALA A 509 76.95 -21.43 -20.34
C ALA A 509 77.76 -22.74 -20.27
N PRO A 510 78.37 -23.20 -21.38
CA PRO A 510 79.14 -24.44 -21.44
C PRO A 510 80.35 -24.40 -20.47
N PRO A 511 80.81 -25.56 -19.96
CA PRO A 511 81.84 -25.59 -18.92
C PRO A 511 83.12 -24.88 -19.41
N ALA A 512 83.53 -23.86 -18.65
CA ALA A 512 84.80 -23.18 -18.82
C ALA A 512 85.95 -24.19 -18.82
N PRO A 513 87.03 -23.97 -19.61
CA PRO A 513 88.20 -24.84 -19.56
C PRO A 513 88.70 -24.97 -18.11
N PRO A 514 89.19 -26.15 -17.69
CA PRO A 514 89.55 -26.42 -16.30
C PRO A 514 90.47 -25.30 -15.79
N GLN A 515 90.01 -24.58 -14.75
CA GLN A 515 90.70 -23.39 -14.24
C GLN A 515 92.10 -23.69 -13.70
N PHE A 516 92.38 -24.96 -13.38
CA PHE A 516 93.61 -25.40 -12.73
C PHE A 516 94.26 -26.56 -13.49
N GLN A 517 95.58 -26.52 -13.60
CA GLN A 517 96.41 -27.54 -14.24
C GLN A 517 97.57 -27.91 -13.32
N LEU A 518 97.92 -29.19 -13.26
CA LEU A 518 99.12 -29.66 -12.61
C LEU A 518 100.28 -29.61 -13.61
N SER A 519 101.30 -28.79 -13.35
CA SER A 519 102.54 -28.80 -14.11
C SER A 519 103.53 -29.75 -13.45
N VAL A 520 104.00 -30.72 -14.23
CA VAL A 520 105.00 -31.69 -13.81
C VAL A 520 106.26 -31.46 -14.62
N ARG A 521 107.40 -31.34 -13.93
CA ARG A 521 108.73 -31.27 -14.54
C ARG A 521 109.62 -32.34 -13.91
N GLY A 522 110.54 -32.85 -14.71
CA GLY A 522 111.43 -33.91 -14.26
C GLY A 522 112.61 -34.12 -15.19
N LEU A 523 113.37 -35.15 -14.85
CA LEU A 523 114.50 -35.64 -15.63
C LEU A 523 114.26 -37.11 -15.96
N TYR A 524 114.62 -37.54 -17.15
CA TYR A 524 114.70 -38.97 -17.50
C TYR A 524 116.13 -39.34 -17.89
N ARG A 525 116.56 -40.54 -17.53
CA ARG A 525 117.91 -41.06 -17.80
C ARG A 525 117.99 -41.65 -19.20
N LYS A 526 119.11 -41.43 -19.90
CA LYS A 526 119.42 -42.12 -21.17
C LYS A 526 119.44 -43.64 -20.91
N ASN A 527 118.61 -44.40 -21.60
CA ASN A 527 118.59 -45.87 -21.57
C ASN A 527 118.46 -46.42 -23.01
N GLU A 528 118.97 -47.63 -23.24
CA GLU A 528 118.98 -48.23 -24.58
C GLU A 528 117.64 -48.90 -24.95
N GLU A 529 116.78 -49.22 -23.98
CA GLU A 529 115.54 -49.95 -24.21
C GLU A 529 114.33 -49.09 -24.59
N LYS A 530 114.11 -47.94 -23.93
CA LYS A 530 112.86 -47.15 -24.07
C LYS A 530 113.10 -45.66 -24.37
N GLY A 531 114.28 -45.12 -24.09
CA GLY A 531 114.62 -43.71 -24.25
C GLY A 531 113.54 -42.76 -23.69
N PRO A 532 113.12 -41.73 -24.45
CA PRO A 532 112.09 -40.78 -24.01
C PRO A 532 110.69 -41.40 -23.85
N ALA A 533 110.46 -42.66 -24.28
CA ALA A 533 109.17 -43.34 -24.16
C ALA A 533 108.69 -43.47 -22.71
N VAL A 534 109.61 -43.54 -21.73
CA VAL A 534 109.23 -43.63 -20.31
C VAL A 534 108.40 -42.44 -19.81
N VAL A 535 108.64 -41.24 -20.37
CA VAL A 535 107.87 -40.03 -20.03
C VAL A 535 106.49 -40.07 -20.68
N TYR A 536 106.41 -40.51 -21.95
CA TYR A 536 105.15 -40.65 -22.68
C TYR A 536 104.24 -41.70 -22.05
N ASP A 537 104.80 -42.83 -21.61
CA ASP A 537 104.08 -43.89 -20.90
C ASP A 537 103.50 -43.38 -19.58
N TYR A 538 104.30 -42.65 -18.78
CA TYR A 538 103.81 -42.06 -17.53
C TYR A 538 102.68 -41.04 -17.76
N PHE A 539 102.86 -40.14 -18.73
CA PHE A 539 101.83 -39.18 -19.10
C PHE A 539 100.53 -39.87 -19.54
N ASN A 540 100.62 -40.94 -20.34
CA ASN A 540 99.44 -41.69 -20.76
C ASN A 540 98.78 -42.44 -19.60
N LYS A 541 99.56 -43.05 -18.69
CA LYS A 541 99.02 -43.66 -17.46
C LYS A 541 98.27 -42.63 -16.61
N LEU A 542 98.74 -41.38 -16.52
CA LEU A 542 98.04 -40.32 -15.78
C LEU A 542 96.70 -39.92 -16.41
N LYS A 543 96.52 -40.04 -17.74
CA LYS A 543 95.23 -39.78 -18.41
C LYS A 543 94.13 -40.74 -17.98
N GLU A 544 94.48 -41.91 -17.48
CA GLU A 544 93.52 -42.92 -17.03
C GLU A 544 92.91 -42.56 -15.66
N ALA A 545 93.55 -41.67 -14.88
CA ALA A 545 93.05 -41.21 -13.59
C ALA A 545 91.99 -40.10 -13.74
N LYS A 546 90.83 -40.48 -14.30
CA LYS A 546 89.70 -39.58 -14.63
C LYS A 546 89.06 -38.89 -13.41
N ASP A 547 89.32 -39.38 -12.21
CA ASP A 547 88.78 -38.82 -10.96
C ASP A 547 89.57 -37.59 -10.48
N VAL A 548 90.81 -37.42 -10.98
CA VAL A 548 91.73 -36.34 -10.59
C VAL A 548 92.06 -35.46 -11.79
N PHE A 549 92.32 -36.05 -12.96
CA PHE A 549 92.72 -35.34 -14.16
C PHE A 549 91.64 -35.37 -15.25
N VAL A 550 91.44 -34.23 -15.90
CA VAL A 550 90.70 -34.16 -17.16
C VAL A 550 91.66 -34.56 -18.27
N ALA A 551 91.26 -35.51 -19.13
CA ALA A 551 92.10 -35.94 -20.24
C ALA A 551 92.48 -34.74 -21.13
N PRO A 552 93.78 -34.46 -21.33
CA PRO A 552 94.22 -33.37 -22.19
C PRO A 552 93.89 -33.69 -23.67
N PRO A 553 93.74 -32.66 -24.53
CA PRO A 553 93.50 -32.83 -25.96
C PRO A 553 94.51 -33.78 -26.64
N PRO A 554 94.11 -34.55 -27.68
CA PRO A 554 94.92 -35.63 -28.25
C PRO A 554 96.27 -35.19 -28.84
N ASP A 555 96.38 -33.91 -29.19
CA ASP A 555 97.57 -33.24 -29.72
C ASP A 555 98.57 -32.81 -28.64
N VAL A 556 98.18 -32.77 -27.36
CA VAL A 556 99.08 -32.45 -26.25
C VAL A 556 99.95 -33.64 -25.92
N LYS A 557 101.27 -33.46 -26.12
CA LYS A 557 102.32 -34.41 -25.73
C LYS A 557 103.28 -33.76 -24.74
N PRO A 558 103.90 -34.54 -23.84
CA PRO A 558 105.03 -34.08 -23.04
C PRO A 558 106.11 -33.45 -23.91
N GLU A 559 106.62 -32.30 -23.49
CA GLU A 559 107.84 -31.73 -24.04
C GLU A 559 109.00 -32.50 -23.42
N VAL A 560 109.73 -33.26 -24.25
CA VAL A 560 110.86 -34.09 -23.84
C VAL A 560 112.08 -33.69 -24.64
N ASN A 561 113.17 -33.34 -23.96
CA ASN A 561 114.41 -32.96 -24.61
C ASN A 561 115.23 -34.20 -25.01
N THR A 562 115.55 -34.35 -26.29
CA THR A 562 116.37 -35.47 -26.81
C THR A 562 117.70 -34.92 -27.30
N GLY A 563 118.64 -34.65 -26.40
CA GLY A 563 119.93 -34.05 -26.76
C GLY A 563 120.83 -35.03 -27.53
N LEU A 564 121.35 -34.60 -28.68
CA LEU A 564 122.31 -35.32 -29.54
C LEU A 564 123.78 -35.21 -29.06
N GLU A 565 124.02 -34.70 -27.85
CA GLU A 565 125.35 -34.45 -27.30
C GLU A 565 125.86 -35.66 -26.50
N ASP A 566 127.07 -36.14 -26.83
CA ASP A 566 127.65 -37.42 -26.35
C ASP A 566 128.00 -37.47 -24.84
N ASP A 567 127.96 -36.34 -24.12
CA ASP A 567 128.41 -36.24 -22.71
C ASP A 567 127.29 -36.02 -21.66
N ARG A 568 126.00 -36.24 -21.99
CA ARG A 568 124.89 -36.13 -21.01
C ARG A 568 124.17 -37.46 -20.75
N TYR A 569 123.87 -37.73 -19.47
CA TYR A 569 123.21 -38.97 -19.02
C TYR A 569 121.73 -38.81 -18.60
N ALA A 570 121.23 -37.58 -18.44
CA ALA A 570 119.83 -37.30 -18.12
C ALA A 570 119.32 -36.06 -18.86
N TYR A 571 118.05 -36.07 -19.26
CA TYR A 571 117.41 -35.02 -20.06
C TYR A 571 116.10 -34.58 -19.44
N ASP A 572 115.72 -33.32 -19.67
CA ASP A 572 114.53 -32.72 -19.09
C ASP A 572 113.25 -33.09 -19.82
N PHE A 573 112.18 -33.16 -19.05
CA PHE A 573 110.83 -33.19 -19.58
C PHE A 573 109.89 -32.31 -18.76
N LYS A 574 108.82 -31.86 -19.41
CA LYS A 574 107.70 -31.19 -18.76
C LYS A 574 106.39 -31.51 -19.46
N PHE A 575 105.32 -31.59 -18.69
CA PHE A 575 103.96 -31.67 -19.22
C PHE A 575 102.98 -31.04 -18.24
N ARG A 576 101.76 -30.80 -18.73
CA ARG A 576 100.66 -30.27 -17.92
C ARG A 576 99.46 -31.19 -17.99
N MET A 577 98.83 -31.42 -16.83
CA MET A 577 97.63 -32.23 -16.70
C MET A 577 96.50 -31.36 -16.12
N PRO A 578 95.40 -31.14 -16.85
CA PRO A 578 94.28 -30.37 -16.31
C PRO A 578 93.58 -31.13 -15.17
N LEU A 579 93.14 -30.41 -14.12
CA LEU A 579 92.49 -31.00 -12.94
C LEU A 579 90.96 -30.96 -13.06
N VAL A 580 90.28 -32.00 -12.54
CA VAL A 580 88.81 -32.13 -12.56
C VAL A 580 88.13 -31.14 -11.62
N GLN A 581 88.69 -30.94 -10.42
CA GLN A 581 88.20 -30.01 -9.43
C GLN A 581 89.11 -28.78 -9.36
N GLY A 582 88.51 -27.60 -9.35
CA GLY A 582 89.26 -26.36 -9.14
C GLY A 582 89.65 -26.22 -7.68
N MET A 583 90.95 -26.13 -7.40
CA MET A 583 91.43 -26.01 -6.03
C MET A 583 91.21 -24.60 -5.49
N LYS A 584 90.26 -24.46 -4.55
CA LYS A 584 90.11 -23.25 -3.75
C LYS A 584 91.04 -23.35 -2.55
N PHE A 585 92.14 -22.61 -2.61
CA PHE A 585 92.90 -22.30 -1.41
C PHE A 585 92.25 -21.07 -0.78
N GLU A 586 91.34 -21.29 0.16
CA GLU A 586 90.96 -20.22 1.08
C GLU A 586 92.08 -20.06 2.11
N LYS A 587 92.48 -18.80 2.33
CA LYS A 587 93.62 -18.43 3.16
C LYS A 587 93.26 -18.43 4.63
#